data_AF-A0A2S9FP88-F1
#
_entry.id   AF-A0A2S9FP88-F1
#
_cell.length_a   1.000
_cell.length_b   1.000
_cell.length_c   1.000
_cell.angle_alpha   90.00
_cell.angle_beta   90.00
_cell.angle_gamma   90.00
#
_symmetry.space_group_name_H-M   'P 1'
#
loop_
_entity.id
_entity.type
_entity.pdbx_description
1 polymer ?
#
loop_
_entity_poly.entity_id
_entity_poly.type
_entity_poly.pdbx_seq_one_letter_code
_entity_poly.pdbx_strand_id
1 'polypeptide(L)'
;SVAENLRLGRQDASDDELRQAVEVAAAQFVYDLPFGLDTRIGEQGMSLSGGQRQRLSLARAILAQPKVLVLDDTLSALDVHTEAVVEEALRRVLHEVTGVVVAHRASTVLLAD
;
A
#
# COMPACT_ATOMS: atom_id res chain seq x y z
N SER A 1 3.61 11.26 -11.36
CA SER A 1 2.28 10.63 -11.45
C SER A 1 2.11 9.63 -10.32
N VAL A 2 0.96 8.98 -10.21
CA VAL A 2 0.74 7.87 -9.26
C VAL A 2 1.73 6.73 -9.51
N ALA A 3 1.94 6.34 -10.77
CA ALA A 3 2.92 5.30 -11.13
C ALA A 3 4.34 5.65 -10.67
N GLU A 4 4.79 6.89 -10.90
CA GLU A 4 6.10 7.36 -10.42
C GLU A 4 6.20 7.34 -8.90
N ASN A 5 5.12 7.69 -8.20
CA ASN A 5 5.07 7.64 -6.74
C ASN A 5 5.24 6.21 -6.22
N LEU A 6 4.53 5.25 -6.82
CA LEU A 6 4.63 3.84 -6.47
C LEU A 6 6.03 3.27 -6.75
N ARG A 7 6.63 3.64 -7.88
CA ARG A 7 7.97 3.17 -8.31
C ARG A 7 9.15 3.85 -7.62
N LEU A 8 8.92 4.79 -6.70
CA LEU A 8 10.00 5.55 -6.06
C LEU A 8 11.07 4.66 -5.41
N GLY A 9 10.65 3.53 -4.81
CA GLY A 9 11.56 2.56 -4.16
C GLY A 9 12.18 1.53 -5.11
N ARG A 10 11.65 1.38 -6.33
CA ARG A 10 12.11 0.43 -7.34
C ARG A 10 11.63 0.86 -8.73
N GLN A 11 12.49 1.61 -9.43
CA GLN A 11 12.13 2.30 -10.68
C GLN A 11 11.92 1.33 -11.85
N ASP A 12 12.57 0.18 -11.80
CA ASP A 12 12.51 -0.90 -12.79
C ASP A 12 11.36 -1.89 -12.56
N ALA A 13 10.52 -1.68 -11.54
CA ALA A 13 9.37 -2.52 -11.28
C ALA A 13 8.41 -2.54 -12.48
N SER A 14 8.08 -3.74 -12.94
CA SER A 14 7.19 -3.98 -14.07
C SER A 14 5.76 -3.50 -13.79
N ASP A 15 4.95 -3.35 -14.84
CA ASP A 15 3.52 -3.00 -14.68
C ASP A 15 2.74 -4.09 -13.94
N ASP A 16 3.16 -5.34 -14.05
CA ASP A 16 2.53 -6.46 -13.34
C ASP A 16 2.80 -6.40 -11.84
N GLU A 17 4.05 -6.13 -11.44
CA GLU A 17 4.39 -5.94 -10.03
C GLU A 17 3.69 -4.71 -9.46
N LEU A 18 3.59 -3.62 -10.25
CA LEU A 18 2.87 -2.42 -9.85
C LEU A 18 1.38 -2.74 -9.60
N ARG A 19 0.75 -3.50 -10.48
CA ARG A 19 -0.65 -3.94 -10.30
C ARG A 19 -0.82 -4.80 -9.07
N GLN A 20 0.07 -5.76 -8.85
CA GLN A 20 0.04 -6.62 -7.66
C GLN A 20 0.17 -5.79 -6.37
N ALA A 21 1.08 -4.81 -6.34
CA ALA A 21 1.23 -3.93 -5.18
C ALA A 21 -0.02 -3.07 -4.93
N VAL A 22 -0.67 -2.58 -6.00
CA VAL A 22 -1.94 -1.84 -5.91
C VAL A 22 -3.06 -2.74 -5.35
N GLU A 23 -3.14 -4.00 -5.79
CA GLU A 23 -4.13 -4.95 -5.29
C GLU A 23 -3.93 -5.29 -3.80
N VAL A 24 -2.70 -5.61 -3.39
CA VAL A 24 -2.41 -5.97 -1.98
C VAL A 24 -2.72 -4.81 -1.04
N ALA A 25 -2.43 -3.58 -1.44
CA ALA A 25 -2.71 -2.40 -0.63
C ALA A 25 -4.15 -1.88 -0.74
N ALA A 26 -5.04 -2.61 -1.43
CA ALA A 26 -6.38 -2.17 -1.77
C ALA A 26 -6.43 -0.77 -2.41
N ALA A 27 -5.43 -0.40 -3.19
CA ALA A 27 -5.25 0.93 -3.78
C ALA A 27 -5.91 1.08 -5.16
N GLN A 28 -6.84 0.21 -5.56
CA GLN A 28 -7.43 0.19 -6.91
C GLN A 28 -8.14 1.50 -7.30
N PHE A 29 -8.51 2.35 -6.32
CA PHE A 29 -9.05 3.69 -6.57
C PHE A 29 -8.15 4.54 -7.49
N VAL A 30 -6.86 4.22 -7.60
CA VAL A 30 -5.93 4.89 -8.51
C VAL A 30 -6.37 4.79 -9.97
N TYR A 31 -7.11 3.74 -10.35
CA TYR A 31 -7.64 3.56 -11.70
C TYR A 31 -8.84 4.47 -11.97
N ASP A 32 -9.56 4.91 -10.92
CA ASP A 32 -10.71 5.80 -11.02
C ASP A 32 -10.33 7.29 -11.00
N LEU A 33 -9.04 7.59 -10.83
CA LEU A 33 -8.53 8.96 -10.90
C LEU A 33 -8.64 9.51 -12.35
N PRO A 34 -8.71 10.83 -12.54
CA PRO A 34 -8.95 11.44 -13.87
C PRO A 34 -8.00 10.98 -14.98
N PHE A 35 -6.76 10.62 -14.63
CA PHE A 35 -5.75 10.11 -15.56
C PHE A 35 -5.21 8.75 -15.11
N GLY A 36 -5.97 8.01 -14.29
CA GLY A 36 -5.54 6.74 -13.72
C GLY A 36 -4.17 6.86 -13.03
N LEU A 37 -3.27 5.94 -13.39
CA LEU A 37 -1.88 5.90 -12.91
C LEU A 37 -1.03 7.11 -13.33
N ASP A 38 -1.43 7.84 -14.38
CA ASP A 38 -0.74 9.06 -14.83
C ASP A 38 -1.16 10.31 -14.05
N THR A 39 -2.16 10.19 -13.18
CA THR A 39 -2.64 11.30 -12.34
C THR A 39 -1.49 11.88 -11.52
N ARG A 40 -1.30 13.20 -11.58
CA ARG A 40 -0.37 13.90 -10.69
C ARG A 40 -1.01 14.04 -9.31
N ILE A 41 -0.28 13.64 -8.27
CA ILE A 41 -0.70 13.71 -6.87
C ILE A 41 0.33 14.50 -6.04
N GLY A 42 -0.10 15.15 -4.96
CA GLY A 42 0.77 15.96 -4.09
C GLY A 42 0.52 17.47 -4.22
N GLU A 43 1.48 18.31 -3.80
CA GLU A 43 1.29 19.77 -3.68
C GLU A 43 0.87 20.48 -4.98
N GLN A 44 1.34 19.99 -6.13
CA GLN A 44 0.97 20.51 -7.46
C GLN A 44 -0.01 19.58 -8.21
N GLY A 45 -0.58 18.61 -7.52
CA GLY A 45 -1.45 17.59 -8.10
C GLY A 45 -2.79 17.48 -7.36
N MET A 46 -3.52 16.42 -7.67
CA MET A 46 -4.74 16.08 -6.97
C MET A 46 -4.44 15.71 -5.51
N SER A 47 -5.28 16.19 -4.61
CA SER A 47 -5.24 15.78 -3.21
C SER A 47 -5.90 14.41 -3.04
N LEU A 48 -5.34 13.62 -2.12
CA LEU A 48 -5.85 12.31 -1.75
C LEU A 48 -6.40 12.37 -0.33
N SER A 49 -7.41 11.58 0.00
CA SER A 49 -7.84 11.40 1.39
C SER A 49 -6.74 10.74 2.24
N GLY A 50 -6.88 10.78 3.57
CA GLY A 50 -5.94 10.13 4.49
C GLY A 50 -5.75 8.64 4.19
N GLY A 51 -6.85 7.90 4.10
CA GLY A 51 -6.83 6.46 3.78
C GLY A 51 -6.33 6.16 2.35
N GLN A 52 -6.59 7.03 1.37
CA GLN A 52 -5.99 6.89 0.04
C GLN A 52 -4.47 7.05 0.07
N ARG A 53 -3.94 8.03 0.82
CA ARG A 53 -2.49 8.22 0.99
C ARG A 53 -1.83 7.04 1.70
N GLN A 54 -2.46 6.50 2.74
CA GLN A 54 -1.95 5.31 3.44
C GLN A 54 -1.86 4.10 2.50
N ARG A 55 -2.93 3.80 1.75
CA ARG A 55 -2.93 2.70 0.77
C ARG A 55 -1.89 2.88 -0.33
N LEU A 56 -1.70 4.11 -0.83
CA LEU A 56 -0.65 4.41 -1.80
C LEU A 56 0.77 4.22 -1.20
N SER A 57 0.97 4.62 0.05
CA SER A 57 2.25 4.41 0.74
C SER A 57 2.52 2.93 1.00
N LEU A 58 1.49 2.16 1.34
CA LEU A 58 1.60 0.71 1.51
C LEU A 58 1.93 0.01 0.19
N ALA A 59 1.23 0.34 -0.89
CA ALA A 59 1.53 -0.19 -2.22
C ALA A 59 2.98 0.10 -2.62
N ARG A 60 3.46 1.33 -2.38
CA ARG A 60 4.87 1.69 -2.61
C ARG A 60 5.85 0.86 -1.78
N ALA A 61 5.54 0.62 -0.50
CA ALA A 61 6.40 -0.18 0.38
C ALA A 61 6.48 -1.64 -0.07
N ILE A 62 5.36 -2.21 -0.53
CA ILE A 62 5.28 -3.57 -1.05
C ILE A 62 6.02 -3.69 -2.39
N LEU A 63 5.81 -2.72 -3.29
CA LEU A 63 6.44 -2.72 -4.61
C LEU A 63 7.97 -2.67 -4.54
N ALA A 64 8.52 -2.09 -3.46
CA ALA A 64 9.95 -2.06 -3.22
C ALA A 64 10.57 -3.44 -2.90
N GLN A 65 9.75 -4.47 -2.64
CA GLN A 65 10.18 -5.83 -2.28
C GLN A 65 11.30 -5.85 -1.21
N PRO A 66 11.07 -5.23 -0.03
CA PRO A 66 12.10 -5.14 0.99
C PRO A 66 12.31 -6.49 1.70
N LYS A 67 13.51 -6.68 2.27
CA LYS A 67 13.77 -7.82 3.17
C LYS A 67 13.11 -7.66 4.55
N VAL A 68 12.87 -6.42 4.94
CA VAL A 68 12.22 -6.05 6.20
C VAL A 68 11.15 -5.00 5.90
N LEU A 69 9.92 -5.27 6.31
CA LEU A 69 8.78 -4.36 6.15
C LEU A 69 8.34 -3.87 7.52
N VAL A 70 8.42 -2.55 7.75
CA VAL A 70 7.94 -1.93 8.99
C VAL A 70 6.62 -1.22 8.71
N LEU A 71 5.58 -1.59 9.44
CA LEU A 71 4.24 -1.03 9.35
C LEU A 71 3.91 -0.33 10.67
N ASP A 72 3.94 1.01 10.67
CA ASP A 72 3.59 1.83 11.82
C ASP A 72 2.19 2.40 11.63
N ASP A 73 1.21 1.79 12.31
CA ASP A 73 -0.20 2.20 12.30
C ASP A 73 -0.77 2.42 10.88
N THR A 74 -0.24 1.69 9.89
CA THR A 74 -0.41 1.99 8.47
C THR A 74 -1.83 1.71 7.96
N LEU A 75 -2.63 0.98 8.75
CA LEU A 75 -4.00 0.60 8.44
C LEU A 75 -5.05 1.43 9.20
N SER A 76 -4.65 2.35 10.09
CA SER A 76 -5.58 3.01 11.02
C SER A 76 -6.56 3.98 10.38
N ALA A 77 -6.27 4.50 9.18
CA ALA A 77 -7.18 5.38 8.45
C ALA A 77 -8.08 4.62 7.45
N LEU A 78 -8.09 3.29 7.51
CA LEU A 78 -8.97 2.44 6.70
C LEU A 78 -10.26 2.12 7.45
N ASP A 79 -11.35 1.93 6.69
CA ASP A 79 -12.55 1.31 7.23
C ASP A 79 -12.31 -0.19 7.48
N VAL A 80 -13.13 -0.79 8.34
CA VAL A 80 -12.97 -2.17 8.80
C VAL A 80 -12.96 -3.19 7.66
N HIS A 81 -13.73 -2.95 6.59
CA HIS A 81 -13.78 -3.87 5.46
C HIS A 81 -12.49 -3.81 4.63
N THR A 82 -12.03 -2.61 4.30
CA THR A 82 -10.77 -2.41 3.58
C THR A 82 -9.58 -2.91 4.40
N GLU A 83 -9.57 -2.68 5.72
CA GLU A 83 -8.54 -3.18 6.64
C GLU A 83 -8.40 -4.71 6.54
N ALA A 84 -9.52 -5.46 6.67
CA ALA A 84 -9.50 -6.91 6.61
C ALA A 84 -8.98 -7.47 5.26
N VAL A 85 -9.33 -6.81 4.15
CA VAL A 85 -8.83 -7.18 2.81
C VAL A 85 -7.31 -7.02 2.73
N VAL A 86 -6.80 -5.89 3.23
CA VAL A 86 -5.36 -5.60 3.24
C VAL A 86 -4.61 -6.52 4.19
N GLU A 87 -5.15 -6.82 5.37
CA GLU A 87 -4.54 -7.76 6.33
C GLU A 87 -4.37 -9.16 5.73
N GLU A 88 -5.41 -9.70 5.09
CA GLU A 88 -5.35 -11.00 4.42
C GLU A 88 -4.33 -11.02 3.27
N ALA A 89 -4.25 -9.93 2.50
CA ALA A 89 -3.26 -9.81 1.44
C ALA A 89 -1.83 -9.70 1.99
N LEU A 90 -1.64 -8.98 3.10
CA LEU A 90 -0.34 -8.84 3.77
C LEU A 90 0.16 -10.15 4.37
N ARG A 91 -0.70 -11.01 4.92
CA ARG A 91 -0.31 -12.35 5.40
C ARG A 91 0.45 -13.14 4.34
N ARG A 92 0.08 -13.00 3.06
CA ARG A 92 0.73 -13.69 1.95
C ARG A 92 2.10 -13.09 1.63
N VAL A 93 2.23 -11.77 1.72
CA VAL A 93 3.49 -11.06 1.47
C VAL A 93 4.51 -11.30 2.59
N LEU A 94 4.04 -11.32 3.84
CA LEU A 94 4.90 -11.49 5.02
C LEU A 94 5.50 -12.89 5.15
N HIS A 95 5.00 -13.89 4.40
CA HIS A 95 5.60 -15.22 4.39
C HIS A 95 7.06 -15.23 3.89
N GLU A 96 7.45 -14.26 3.05
CA GLU A 96 8.80 -14.17 2.48
C GLU A 96 9.62 -12.98 3.03
N VAL A 97 9.02 -12.17 3.91
CA VAL A 97 9.57 -10.89 4.37
C VAL A 97 9.44 -10.78 5.88
N THR A 98 10.49 -10.33 6.58
CA THR A 98 10.38 -10.05 8.01
C THR A 98 9.51 -8.81 8.25
N GLY A 99 8.33 -8.99 8.84
CA GLY A 99 7.41 -7.92 9.21
C GLY A 99 7.64 -7.40 10.63
N VAL A 100 7.68 -6.08 10.81
CA VAL A 100 7.58 -5.42 12.12
C VAL A 100 6.34 -4.56 12.11
N VAL A 101 5.35 -4.92 12.91
CA VAL A 101 4.04 -4.25 12.90
C VAL A 101 3.78 -3.58 14.24
N VAL A 102 3.56 -2.27 14.20
CA VAL A 102 3.11 -1.47 15.34
C VAL A 102 1.63 -1.20 15.13
N ALA A 103 0.79 -1.69 16.05
CA ALA A 103 -0.65 -1.59 15.93
C ALA A 103 -1.31 -1.27 17.27
N HIS A 104 -2.39 -0.48 17.19
CA HIS A 104 -3.29 -0.23 18.31
C HIS A 104 -4.55 -1.10 18.28
N ARG A 105 -4.74 -1.89 17.22
CA ARG A 105 -5.89 -2.79 17.02
C ARG A 105 -5.48 -4.24 17.17
N ALA A 106 -6.33 -5.03 17.84
CA ALA A 106 -6.08 -6.45 18.04
C ALA A 106 -6.06 -7.25 16.74
N SER A 107 -6.83 -6.85 15.71
CA SER A 107 -6.83 -7.46 14.36
C SER A 107 -5.44 -7.51 13.76
N THR A 108 -4.75 -6.37 13.78
CA THR A 108 -3.42 -6.22 13.18
C THR A 108 -2.33 -6.95 13.98
N VAL A 109 -2.51 -7.12 15.29
CA VAL A 109 -1.62 -7.97 16.11
C VAL A 109 -1.66 -9.43 15.66
N LEU A 110 -2.80 -9.92 15.15
CA LEU A 110 -2.94 -11.29 14.64
C LEU A 110 -2.18 -11.54 13.32
N LEU A 111 -1.54 -10.52 12.74
CA LEU A 111 -0.59 -10.68 11.64
C LEU A 111 0.76 -11.21 12.09
N ALA A 112 1.10 -11.07 13.38
CA ALA A 112 2.35 -11.54 13.93
C ALA A 112 2.30 -13.05 14.23
N ASP A 113 3.45 -13.70 14.03
CA ASP A 113 3.69 -15.13 14.29
C ASP A 113 3.68 -15.47 15.79
#